data_AF-A0A7C4L1J1-F1
#
_entry.id   AF-A0A7C4L1J1-F1
#
_cell.length_a   1.000
_cell.length_b   1.000
_cell.length_c   1.000
_cell.angle_alpha   90.00
_cell.angle_beta   90.00
_cell.angle_gamma   90.00
#
_symmetry.space_group_name_H-M   'P 1'
#
loop_
_entity.id
_entity.type
_entity.pdbx_description
1 polymer ?
#
loop_
_entity_poly.entity_id
_entity_poly.type
_entity_poly.pdbx_seq_one_letter_code
_entity_poly.pdbx_strand_id
1 'polypeptide(L)'
;MPENHRPSEITIEMFPFVEVDAKKTPPFCVDGRAGAVNGEKIGVYPQLLGGSLMPAVLEWLINRPDDDLAKVLPKVFQKLKRQGYPLGVHTSTHADTGKSDCGFADNLGNILKTFENRLEEIKGIISQVRVNYSDEVWQKIKGQLEQIDLNKLSIGEQLVKQGENLGAVKQVLDGEHREVATIVNLISSTTLDTNNNQDHQAFNLDLWLVDEIRQNFGWQKDLTQALSLGLYVATEMVLVERKGKPRLPILIKK
;
A
#
# COMPACT_ATOMS: atom_id res chain seq x y z
N MET A 1 -16.93 13.05 -19.17
CA MET A 1 -16.89 13.97 -18.00
C MET A 1 -16.93 13.07 -16.78
N PRO A 2 -16.04 13.22 -15.79
CA PRO A 2 -16.10 12.39 -14.59
C PRO A 2 -17.45 12.65 -13.92
N GLU A 3 -18.23 11.59 -13.70
CA GLU A 3 -19.48 11.69 -12.97
C GLU A 3 -19.16 12.06 -11.51
N ASN A 4 -19.64 13.22 -11.07
CA ASN A 4 -19.50 13.67 -9.69
C ASN A 4 -20.48 12.86 -8.82
N HIS A 5 -20.17 11.60 -8.55
CA HIS A 5 -20.93 10.80 -7.59
C HIS A 5 -20.80 11.41 -6.19
N ARG A 6 -21.92 11.43 -5.46
CA ARG A 6 -21.85 11.70 -4.03
C ARG A 6 -21.16 10.51 -3.34
N PRO A 7 -20.39 10.71 -2.26
CA PRO A 7 -19.77 9.60 -1.54
C PRO A 7 -20.73 8.47 -1.13
N SER A 8 -22.02 8.77 -0.96
CA SER A 8 -23.09 7.81 -0.65
C SER A 8 -23.52 6.92 -1.82
N GLU A 9 -23.13 7.25 -3.05
CA GLU A 9 -23.51 6.55 -4.28
C GLU A 9 -22.42 5.58 -4.76
N ILE A 10 -21.22 5.63 -4.16
CA ILE A 10 -20.09 4.80 -4.53
C ILE A 10 -20.24 3.42 -3.88
N THR A 11 -20.36 2.37 -4.69
CA THR A 11 -20.46 0.98 -4.22
C THR A 11 -19.37 0.11 -4.83
N ILE A 12 -19.11 -1.06 -4.24
CA ILE A 12 -18.01 -1.94 -4.66
C ILE A 12 -18.22 -2.52 -6.08
N GLU A 13 -19.47 -2.61 -6.52
CA GLU A 13 -19.90 -3.14 -7.82
C GLU A 13 -19.51 -2.22 -8.99
N MET A 14 -19.20 -0.94 -8.72
CA MET A 14 -18.72 0.00 -9.72
C MET A 14 -17.28 -0.29 -10.17
N PHE A 15 -16.53 -1.06 -9.38
CA PHE A 15 -15.10 -1.28 -9.59
C PHE A 15 -14.83 -2.63 -10.27
N PRO A 16 -14.08 -2.67 -11.38
CA PRO A 16 -13.83 -3.89 -12.14
C PRO A 16 -12.78 -4.76 -11.44
N PHE A 17 -13.22 -5.78 -10.70
CA PHE A 17 -12.34 -6.80 -10.14
C PHE A 17 -12.14 -7.97 -11.10
N VAL A 18 -10.89 -8.39 -11.23
CA VAL A 18 -10.44 -9.42 -12.18
C VAL A 18 -9.45 -10.37 -11.52
N GLU A 19 -9.30 -11.57 -12.07
CA GLU A 19 -8.31 -12.54 -11.58
C GLU A 19 -6.88 -12.07 -11.84
N VAL A 20 -5.97 -12.39 -10.93
CA VAL A 20 -4.56 -12.07 -11.04
C VAL A 20 -3.68 -13.17 -10.44
N ASP A 21 -2.54 -13.42 -11.09
CA ASP A 21 -1.51 -14.34 -10.62
C ASP A 21 -0.33 -13.54 -10.06
N ALA A 22 -0.26 -13.47 -8.73
CA ALA A 22 0.79 -12.74 -8.00
C ALA A 22 2.20 -13.36 -8.16
N LYS A 23 2.32 -14.56 -8.75
CA LYS A 23 3.62 -15.18 -9.09
C LYS A 23 4.07 -14.83 -10.50
N LYS A 24 3.18 -14.32 -11.35
CA LYS A 24 3.51 -13.90 -12.73
C LYS A 24 3.60 -12.39 -12.90
N THR A 25 2.89 -11.64 -12.07
CA THR A 25 2.81 -10.17 -12.17
C THR A 25 3.31 -9.51 -10.90
N PRO A 26 4.23 -8.53 -10.99
CA PRO A 26 4.74 -7.83 -9.82
C PRO A 26 3.62 -7.04 -9.14
N PRO A 27 3.58 -6.99 -7.79
CA PRO A 27 2.66 -6.10 -7.11
C PRO A 27 3.14 -4.65 -7.26
N PHE A 28 2.24 -3.76 -7.63
CA PHE A 28 2.48 -2.33 -7.69
C PHE A 28 1.70 -1.59 -6.61
N CYS A 29 1.83 -0.27 -6.57
CA CYS A 29 1.19 0.53 -5.54
C CYS A 29 -0.34 0.45 -5.64
N VAL A 30 -1.01 0.70 -4.51
CA VAL A 30 -2.44 0.96 -4.44
C VAL A 30 -2.89 2.19 -5.26
N ASP A 31 -1.97 2.97 -5.81
CA ASP A 31 -2.24 4.17 -6.62
C ASP A 31 -3.27 3.89 -7.72
N GLY A 32 -4.28 4.76 -7.83
CA GLY A 32 -5.40 4.59 -8.75
C GLY A 32 -5.09 5.00 -10.20
N ARG A 33 -3.93 5.62 -10.45
CA ARG A 33 -3.51 6.00 -11.81
C ARG A 33 -3.07 4.78 -12.61
N ALA A 34 -3.37 4.78 -13.90
CA ALA A 34 -2.81 3.81 -14.83
C ALA A 34 -1.31 4.07 -15.04
N GLY A 35 -0.57 3.04 -15.42
CA GLY A 35 0.85 3.18 -15.75
C GLY A 35 1.34 2.14 -16.73
N ALA A 36 2.61 2.27 -17.07
CA ALA A 36 3.30 1.43 -18.03
C ALA A 36 4.64 0.93 -17.47
N VAL A 37 5.12 -0.20 -17.99
CA VAL A 37 6.48 -0.71 -17.76
C VAL A 37 7.16 -0.72 -19.12
N ASN A 38 8.33 -0.08 -19.22
CA ASN A 38 9.06 0.06 -20.49
C ASN A 38 8.22 0.66 -21.64
N GLY A 39 7.26 1.53 -21.31
CA GLY A 39 6.35 2.15 -22.29
C GLY A 39 5.17 1.28 -22.70
N GLU A 40 5.07 0.04 -22.22
CA GLU A 40 3.95 -0.86 -22.50
C GLU A 40 2.95 -0.84 -21.34
N LYS A 41 1.66 -0.79 -21.69
CA LYS A 41 0.57 -0.91 -20.72
C LYS A 41 0.73 -2.26 -20.02
N ILE A 42 0.90 -2.21 -18.70
CA ILE A 42 0.94 -3.45 -17.92
C ILE A 42 -0.45 -4.06 -17.88
N GLY A 43 -0.53 -5.40 -17.83
CA GLY A 43 -1.78 -6.09 -17.58
C GLY A 43 -2.30 -5.84 -16.15
N VAL A 44 -3.16 -6.72 -15.68
CA VAL A 44 -3.64 -6.71 -14.30
C VAL A 44 -2.50 -7.06 -13.33
N TYR A 45 -2.45 -6.44 -12.16
CA TYR A 45 -1.39 -6.64 -11.17
C TYR A 45 -1.94 -6.52 -9.75
N PRO A 46 -1.41 -7.28 -8.77
CA PRO A 46 -1.80 -7.12 -7.38
C PRO A 46 -1.35 -5.75 -6.83
N GLN A 47 -2.04 -5.26 -5.81
CA GLN A 47 -1.86 -3.89 -5.31
C GLN A 47 -1.57 -3.86 -3.82
N LEU A 48 -0.40 -3.31 -3.48
CA LEU A 48 0.11 -3.16 -2.10
C LEU A 48 0.64 -1.73 -1.91
N LEU A 49 0.80 -1.24 -0.68
CA LEU A 49 1.36 0.10 -0.46
C LEU A 49 2.80 0.23 -1.02
N GLY A 50 3.00 1.08 -2.03
CA GLY A 50 4.28 1.18 -2.72
C GLY A 50 4.75 -0.14 -3.38
N GLY A 51 3.82 -1.05 -3.68
CA GLY A 51 4.11 -2.37 -4.26
C GLY A 51 4.94 -3.24 -3.33
N SER A 52 6.10 -3.69 -3.80
CA SER A 52 6.99 -4.56 -3.05
C SER A 52 7.66 -3.90 -1.83
N LEU A 53 7.51 -2.58 -1.66
CA LEU A 53 7.97 -1.88 -0.45
C LEU A 53 7.16 -2.26 0.80
N MET A 54 5.84 -2.51 0.68
CA MET A 54 4.99 -2.82 1.83
C MET A 54 5.47 -4.04 2.62
N PRO A 55 5.77 -5.21 2.02
CA PRO A 55 6.36 -6.33 2.77
C PRO A 55 7.65 -5.97 3.52
N ALA A 56 8.47 -5.06 2.98
CA ALA A 56 9.69 -4.61 3.65
C ALA A 56 9.40 -3.74 4.87
N VAL A 57 8.45 -2.82 4.73
CA VAL A 57 7.96 -2.00 5.86
C VAL A 57 7.31 -2.89 6.92
N LEU A 58 6.51 -3.89 6.53
CA LEU A 58 5.90 -4.84 7.47
C LEU A 58 6.96 -5.67 8.21
N GLU A 59 7.95 -6.25 7.53
CA GLU A 59 9.05 -6.97 8.19
C GLU A 59 9.77 -6.07 9.20
N TRP A 60 10.06 -4.84 8.79
CA TRP A 60 10.76 -3.86 9.61
C TRP A 60 9.95 -3.52 10.86
N LEU A 61 8.68 -3.13 10.73
CA LEU A 61 7.81 -2.82 11.86
C LEU A 61 7.59 -4.02 12.78
N ILE A 62 7.42 -5.22 12.22
CA ILE A 62 7.11 -6.42 12.99
C ILE A 62 8.30 -6.88 13.82
N ASN A 63 9.50 -6.90 13.22
CA ASN A 63 10.65 -7.59 13.80
C ASN A 63 11.82 -6.69 14.20
N ARG A 64 11.94 -5.49 13.62
CA ARG A 64 13.13 -4.62 13.74
C ARG A 64 12.81 -3.11 13.67
N PRO A 65 11.81 -2.60 14.42
CA PRO A 65 11.36 -1.21 14.29
C PRO A 65 12.44 -0.17 14.64
N ASP A 66 13.49 -0.59 15.36
CA ASP A 66 14.65 0.20 15.76
C ASP A 66 15.84 0.14 14.77
N ASP A 67 15.80 -0.75 13.77
CA ASP A 67 16.82 -0.87 12.72
C ASP A 67 16.53 0.11 11.56
N ASP A 68 17.47 0.22 10.63
CA ASP A 68 17.31 1.00 9.40
C ASP A 68 16.53 0.19 8.35
N LEU A 69 15.41 0.75 7.87
CA LEU A 69 14.59 0.14 6.82
C LEU A 69 15.42 -0.20 5.56
N ALA A 70 16.42 0.63 5.21
CA ALA A 70 17.29 0.38 4.08
C ALA A 70 18.15 -0.90 4.23
N LYS A 71 18.36 -1.37 5.47
CA LYS A 71 19.05 -2.65 5.75
C LYS A 71 18.10 -3.85 5.76
N VAL A 72 16.82 -3.62 6.02
CA VAL A 72 15.77 -4.66 5.99
C VAL A 72 15.35 -4.96 4.55
N LEU A 73 15.22 -3.92 3.73
CA LEU A 73 14.69 -4.00 2.36
C LEU A 73 15.40 -5.06 1.48
N PRO A 74 16.75 -5.14 1.40
CA PRO A 74 17.42 -6.19 0.62
C PRO A 74 17.09 -7.61 1.05
N LYS A 75 16.95 -7.85 2.36
CA LYS A 75 16.66 -9.18 2.93
C LYS A 75 15.26 -9.63 2.53
N VAL A 76 14.30 -8.71 2.57
CA VAL A 76 12.89 -8.97 2.22
C VAL A 76 12.75 -9.19 0.72
N PHE A 77 13.32 -8.32 -0.11
CA PHE A 77 13.27 -8.44 -1.57
C PHE A 77 13.90 -9.77 -2.04
N GLN A 78 15.04 -10.16 -1.46
CA GLN A 78 15.66 -11.45 -1.77
C GLN A 78 14.77 -12.64 -1.35
N LYS A 79 14.09 -12.55 -0.20
CA LYS A 79 13.18 -13.60 0.26
C LYS A 79 11.94 -13.72 -0.63
N LEU A 80 11.35 -12.59 -1.03
CA LEU A 80 10.24 -12.57 -2.00
C LEU A 80 10.63 -13.22 -3.33
N LYS A 81 11.81 -12.90 -3.88
CA LYS A 81 12.32 -13.55 -5.09
C LYS A 81 12.50 -15.06 -4.93
N ARG A 82 13.08 -15.52 -3.81
CA ARG A 82 13.22 -16.96 -3.52
C ARG A 82 11.87 -17.68 -3.42
N GLN A 83 10.82 -16.95 -3.07
CA GLN A 83 9.45 -17.45 -2.99
C GLN A 83 8.71 -17.34 -4.34
N GLY A 84 9.38 -16.89 -5.40
CA GLY A 84 8.82 -16.77 -6.74
C GLY A 84 7.94 -15.55 -6.95
N TYR A 85 7.98 -14.54 -6.06
CA TYR A 85 7.28 -13.28 -6.32
C TYR A 85 8.14 -12.37 -7.20
N PRO A 86 7.63 -11.91 -8.35
CA PRO A 86 8.20 -10.75 -9.03
C PRO A 86 8.09 -9.50 -8.16
N LEU A 87 8.96 -8.54 -8.39
CA LEU A 87 9.07 -7.34 -7.58
C LEU A 87 8.66 -6.11 -8.39
N GLY A 88 7.88 -5.22 -7.77
CA GLY A 88 7.35 -4.00 -8.38
C GLY A 88 7.48 -2.79 -7.49
N VAL A 89 7.89 -1.68 -8.09
CA VAL A 89 7.87 -0.32 -7.52
C VAL A 89 7.34 0.64 -8.61
N HIS A 90 7.02 1.88 -8.28
CA HIS A 90 6.66 2.85 -9.31
C HIS A 90 7.32 4.21 -9.12
N THR A 91 7.26 4.99 -10.19
CA THR A 91 7.39 6.45 -10.23
C THR A 91 6.30 7.04 -11.12
N SER A 92 6.36 8.34 -11.44
CA SER A 92 5.50 8.94 -12.46
C SER A 92 6.27 9.83 -13.44
N THR A 93 5.59 10.24 -14.50
CA THR A 93 6.05 11.25 -15.48
C THR A 93 6.26 12.64 -14.87
N HIS A 94 5.79 12.88 -13.64
CA HIS A 94 5.80 14.18 -12.96
C HIS A 94 6.70 14.22 -11.72
N ALA A 95 7.55 13.21 -11.50
CA ALA A 95 8.38 13.15 -10.30
C ALA A 95 9.38 14.32 -10.20
N ASP A 96 9.28 15.09 -9.11
CA ASP A 96 10.26 16.12 -8.75
C ASP A 96 11.59 15.49 -8.28
N THR A 97 12.70 16.24 -8.40
CA THR A 97 13.99 15.88 -7.79
C THR A 97 13.84 15.59 -6.28
N GLY A 98 14.36 14.46 -5.81
CA GLY A 98 14.26 14.05 -4.40
C GLY A 98 12.99 13.28 -4.04
N LYS A 99 12.06 13.11 -4.98
CA LYS A 99 10.82 12.35 -4.82
C LYS A 99 10.76 11.20 -5.81
N SER A 100 10.01 10.17 -5.43
CA SER A 100 9.66 9.08 -6.33
C SER A 100 8.31 9.30 -7.03
N ASP A 101 7.47 10.21 -6.52
CA ASP A 101 6.04 10.33 -6.82
C ASP A 101 5.20 9.12 -6.37
N CYS A 102 5.78 8.22 -5.58
CA CYS A 102 5.05 7.23 -4.83
C CYS A 102 4.63 7.83 -3.49
N GLY A 103 3.34 8.15 -3.35
CA GLY A 103 2.79 8.78 -2.15
C GLY A 103 3.14 8.04 -0.86
N PHE A 104 3.18 6.70 -0.88
CA PHE A 104 3.59 5.88 0.26
C PHE A 104 5.08 6.02 0.60
N ALA A 105 5.97 5.91 -0.40
CA ALA A 105 7.41 6.00 -0.17
C ALA A 105 7.84 7.42 0.23
N ASP A 106 7.33 8.44 -0.46
CA ASP A 106 7.68 9.84 -0.23
C ASP A 106 7.15 10.36 1.12
N ASN A 107 6.07 9.78 1.65
CA ASN A 107 5.45 10.22 2.90
C ASN A 107 5.54 9.19 4.04
N LEU A 108 6.38 8.16 3.94
CA LEU A 108 6.41 7.06 4.92
C LEU A 108 6.55 7.57 6.37
N GLY A 109 7.44 8.52 6.63
CA GLY A 109 7.58 9.11 7.97
C GLY A 109 6.33 9.84 8.46
N ASN A 110 5.64 10.57 7.58
CA ASN A 110 4.38 11.23 7.90
C ASN A 110 3.25 10.23 8.14
N ILE A 111 3.24 9.12 7.39
CA ILE A 111 2.26 8.04 7.52
C ILE A 111 2.45 7.35 8.87
N LEU A 112 3.67 6.96 9.23
CA LEU A 112 3.99 6.34 10.53
C LEU A 112 3.63 7.26 11.70
N LYS A 113 4.00 8.53 11.61
CA LYS A 113 3.63 9.54 12.62
C LYS A 113 2.11 9.74 12.71
N THR A 114 1.39 9.66 11.59
CA THR A 114 -0.08 9.73 11.60
C THR A 114 -0.67 8.49 12.25
N PHE A 115 -0.12 7.32 11.93
CA PHE A 115 -0.57 6.05 12.47
C PHE A 115 -0.42 6.02 14.00
N GLU A 116 0.72 6.46 14.51
CA GLU A 116 0.98 6.58 15.94
C GLU A 116 0.01 7.58 16.62
N ASN A 117 -0.07 8.81 16.10
CA ASN A 117 -0.83 9.89 16.75
C ASN A 117 -2.35 9.72 16.66
N ARG A 118 -2.85 8.98 15.68
CA ARG A 118 -4.29 8.78 15.43
C ARG A 118 -4.71 7.32 15.58
N LEU A 119 -4.00 6.55 16.41
CA LEU A 119 -4.21 5.11 16.56
C LEU A 119 -5.66 4.72 16.85
N GLU A 120 -6.32 5.40 17.81
CA GLU A 120 -7.71 5.11 18.16
C GLU A 120 -8.71 5.42 17.04
N GLU A 121 -8.46 6.50 16.29
CA GLU A 121 -9.29 6.83 15.14
C GLU A 121 -9.11 5.81 14.01
N ILE A 122 -7.87 5.43 13.73
CA ILE A 122 -7.53 4.39 12.74
C ILE A 122 -8.15 3.05 13.13
N LYS A 123 -8.07 2.65 14.41
CA LYS A 123 -8.76 1.48 14.96
C LYS A 123 -10.27 1.57 14.73
N GLY A 124 -10.87 2.73 14.99
CA GLY A 124 -12.28 3.01 14.72
C GLY A 124 -12.66 2.82 13.25
N ILE A 125 -11.85 3.32 12.31
CA ILE A 125 -12.07 3.16 10.87
C ILE A 125 -11.93 1.69 10.47
N ILE A 126 -10.91 0.99 10.97
CA ILE A 126 -10.67 -0.42 10.66
C ILE A 126 -11.83 -1.29 11.17
N SER A 127 -12.43 -0.95 12.31
CA SER A 127 -13.62 -1.67 12.78
C SER A 127 -14.80 -1.59 11.78
N GLN A 128 -14.87 -0.54 10.94
CA GLN A 128 -15.89 -0.39 9.89
C GLN A 128 -15.69 -1.40 8.76
N VAL A 129 -14.45 -1.88 8.53
CA VAL A 129 -14.20 -3.00 7.61
C VAL A 129 -14.57 -4.36 8.21
N ARG A 130 -15.25 -4.38 9.37
CA ARG A 130 -15.68 -5.59 10.10
C ARG A 130 -14.54 -6.55 10.44
N VAL A 131 -13.32 -6.04 10.49
CA VAL A 131 -12.16 -6.76 11.02
C VAL A 131 -11.78 -6.11 12.34
N ASN A 132 -11.72 -6.92 13.40
CA ASN A 132 -11.39 -6.46 14.74
C ASN A 132 -10.18 -7.24 15.25
N TYR A 133 -9.30 -6.55 15.98
CA TYR A 133 -8.11 -7.12 16.59
C TYR A 133 -8.12 -6.82 18.07
N SER A 134 -7.47 -7.68 18.86
CA SER A 134 -7.39 -7.52 20.32
C SER A 134 -6.63 -6.25 20.68
N ASP A 135 -6.91 -5.71 21.87
CA ASP A 135 -6.16 -4.58 22.40
C ASP A 135 -4.66 -4.90 22.54
N GLU A 136 -4.30 -6.15 22.80
CA GLU A 136 -2.90 -6.61 22.82
C GLU A 136 -2.19 -6.38 21.48
N VAL A 137 -2.88 -6.63 20.35
CA VAL A 137 -2.33 -6.35 19.01
C VAL A 137 -2.09 -4.86 18.84
N TRP A 138 -3.05 -4.02 19.24
CA TRP A 138 -2.92 -2.57 19.14
C TRP A 138 -1.84 -1.99 20.04
N GLN A 139 -1.69 -2.51 21.27
CA GLN A 139 -0.60 -2.12 22.16
C GLN A 139 0.76 -2.53 21.59
N LYS A 140 0.85 -3.70 20.96
CA LYS A 140 2.07 -4.14 20.27
C LYS A 140 2.42 -3.22 19.11
N ILE A 141 1.44 -2.84 18.28
CA ILE A 141 1.64 -1.88 17.18
C ILE A 141 2.13 -0.53 17.72
N LYS A 142 1.48 -0.02 18.76
CA LYS A 142 1.87 1.24 19.40
C LYS A 142 3.32 1.19 19.86
N GLY A 143 3.70 0.15 20.59
CA GLY A 143 5.08 -0.02 21.05
C GLY A 143 6.09 -0.19 19.91
N GLN A 144 5.70 -0.76 18.76
CA GLN A 144 6.56 -0.82 17.57
C GLN A 144 6.74 0.56 16.93
N LEU A 145 5.67 1.36 16.83
CA LEU A 145 5.73 2.71 16.27
C LEU A 145 6.60 3.66 17.13
N GLU A 146 6.49 3.57 18.45
CA GLU A 146 7.27 4.38 19.40
C GLU A 146 8.78 4.12 19.34
N GLN A 147 9.21 2.96 18.83
CA GLN A 147 10.63 2.60 18.68
C GLN A 147 11.29 3.21 17.44
N ILE A 148 10.49 3.77 16.52
CA ILE A 148 10.98 4.23 15.22
C ILE A 148 11.72 5.56 15.34
N ASP A 149 12.97 5.58 14.90
CA ASP A 149 13.72 6.82 14.68
C ASP A 149 13.43 7.36 13.27
N LEU A 150 12.42 8.25 13.17
CA LEU A 150 12.00 8.84 11.91
C LEU A 150 13.11 9.61 11.18
N ASN A 151 14.18 10.04 11.87
CA ASN A 151 15.30 10.76 11.26
C ASN A 151 16.21 9.84 10.43
N LYS A 152 16.11 8.52 10.63
CA LYS A 152 16.87 7.51 9.88
C LYS A 152 16.12 6.98 8.66
N LEU A 153 14.88 7.41 8.44
CA LEU A 153 14.12 6.97 7.29
C LEU A 153 14.73 7.51 5.99
N SER A 154 14.97 6.60 5.04
CA SER A 154 15.33 6.98 3.68
C SER A 154 14.20 7.77 3.03
N ILE A 155 14.56 8.75 2.20
CA ILE A 155 13.57 9.49 1.39
C ILE A 155 12.98 8.58 0.31
N GLY A 156 11.78 8.89 -0.18
CA GLY A 156 11.05 8.01 -1.09
C GLY A 156 11.78 7.67 -2.38
N GLU A 157 12.50 8.64 -2.99
CA GLU A 157 13.36 8.36 -4.16
C GLU A 157 14.41 7.28 -3.86
N GLN A 158 15.05 7.33 -2.68
CA GLN A 158 16.06 6.35 -2.28
C GLN A 158 15.45 4.96 -2.10
N LEU A 159 14.26 4.86 -1.51
CA LEU A 159 13.56 3.60 -1.32
C LEU A 159 13.19 2.95 -2.66
N VAL A 160 12.63 3.73 -3.59
CA VAL A 160 12.27 3.23 -4.92
C VAL A 160 13.52 2.82 -5.70
N LYS A 161 14.56 3.67 -5.72
CA LYS A 161 15.83 3.37 -6.40
C LYS A 161 16.52 2.14 -5.81
N GLN A 162 16.45 1.95 -4.49
CA GLN A 162 16.97 0.73 -3.87
C GLN A 162 16.18 -0.51 -4.32
N GLY A 163 14.85 -0.40 -4.42
CA GLY A 163 14.01 -1.45 -4.98
C GLY A 163 14.40 -1.82 -6.42
N GLU A 164 14.63 -0.81 -7.28
CA GLU A 164 15.11 -1.01 -8.65
C GLU A 164 16.47 -1.73 -8.68
N ASN A 165 17.43 -1.29 -7.86
CA ASN A 165 18.76 -1.92 -7.75
C ASN A 165 18.68 -3.39 -7.28
N LEU A 166 17.62 -3.73 -6.54
CA LEU A 166 17.33 -5.10 -6.11
C LEU A 166 16.51 -5.87 -7.15
N GLY A 167 16.32 -5.32 -8.36
CA GLY A 167 15.65 -5.95 -9.48
C GLY A 167 14.12 -5.90 -9.41
N ALA A 168 13.54 -4.89 -8.76
CA ALA A 168 12.14 -4.56 -8.96
C ALA A 168 11.92 -3.91 -10.33
N VAL A 169 10.85 -4.33 -10.98
CA VAL A 169 10.34 -3.65 -12.17
C VAL A 169 9.77 -2.30 -11.74
N LYS A 170 10.10 -1.24 -12.49
CA LYS A 170 9.56 0.10 -12.27
C LYS A 170 8.39 0.37 -13.21
N GLN A 171 7.21 0.56 -12.64
CA GLN A 171 6.06 1.14 -13.33
C GLN A 171 6.21 2.67 -13.37
N VAL A 172 5.84 3.28 -14.48
CA VAL A 172 5.74 4.74 -14.62
C VAL A 172 4.26 5.07 -14.77
N LEU A 173 3.73 5.76 -13.77
CA LEU A 173 2.35 6.26 -13.74
C LEU A 173 2.24 7.56 -14.53
N ASP A 174 1.06 7.84 -15.06
CA ASP A 174 0.76 9.09 -15.74
C ASP A 174 -0.61 9.64 -15.32
N GLY A 175 -0.78 10.96 -15.45
CA GLY A 175 -2.00 11.66 -15.10
C GLY A 175 -2.15 11.99 -13.61
N GLU A 176 -3.36 12.43 -13.28
CA GLU A 176 -3.70 13.04 -11.99
C GLU A 176 -4.45 12.06 -11.07
N HIS A 177 -4.25 12.23 -9.76
CA HIS A 177 -5.00 11.52 -8.73
C HIS A 177 -6.47 11.98 -8.68
N ARG A 178 -7.38 11.03 -8.83
CA ARG A 178 -8.84 11.22 -8.81
C ARG A 178 -9.54 10.11 -8.03
N GLU A 179 -8.87 9.54 -7.03
CA GLU A 179 -9.43 8.46 -6.24
C GLU A 179 -10.72 8.90 -5.53
N VAL A 180 -11.77 8.09 -5.70
CA VAL A 180 -13.08 8.33 -5.10
C VAL A 180 -13.41 7.35 -3.97
N ALA A 181 -12.62 6.28 -3.83
CA ALA A 181 -12.77 5.28 -2.79
C ALA A 181 -11.42 4.70 -2.34
N THR A 182 -11.43 4.15 -1.12
CA THR A 182 -10.44 3.17 -0.67
C THR A 182 -11.09 1.79 -0.64
N ILE A 183 -10.39 0.76 -1.10
CA ILE A 183 -10.92 -0.60 -1.20
C ILE A 183 -9.96 -1.55 -0.50
N VAL A 184 -10.52 -2.37 0.39
CA VAL A 184 -9.83 -3.53 0.97
C VAL A 184 -10.33 -4.78 0.28
N ASN A 185 -9.46 -5.44 -0.48
CA ASN A 185 -9.77 -6.68 -1.16
C ASN A 185 -9.32 -7.92 -0.40
N LEU A 186 -10.29 -8.73 -0.01
CA LEU A 186 -10.11 -9.97 0.75
C LEU A 186 -10.19 -11.22 -0.15
N ILE A 187 -10.62 -11.08 -1.41
CA ILE A 187 -10.79 -12.22 -2.32
C ILE A 187 -9.45 -12.60 -2.94
N SER A 188 -8.96 -13.79 -2.57
CA SER A 188 -7.72 -14.36 -3.07
C SER A 188 -7.64 -14.35 -4.59
N SER A 189 -6.44 -14.06 -5.12
CA SER A 189 -6.14 -14.09 -6.56
C SER A 189 -7.03 -13.19 -7.41
N THR A 190 -7.56 -12.11 -6.83
CA THR A 190 -8.25 -11.04 -7.57
C THR A 190 -7.64 -9.69 -7.26
N THR A 191 -7.82 -8.72 -8.16
CA THR A 191 -7.39 -7.35 -7.95
C THR A 191 -8.27 -6.38 -8.73
N LEU A 192 -8.12 -5.09 -8.45
CA LEU A 192 -8.76 -4.03 -9.21
C LEU A 192 -8.06 -3.86 -10.57
N ASP A 193 -8.81 -3.86 -11.66
CA ASP A 193 -8.30 -3.53 -12.99
C ASP A 193 -8.13 -2.02 -13.17
N THR A 194 -7.06 -1.47 -12.58
CA THR A 194 -6.76 -0.03 -12.59
C THR A 194 -6.79 0.55 -14.01
N ASN A 195 -6.30 -0.22 -14.99
CA ASN A 195 -6.23 0.18 -16.39
C ASN A 195 -7.58 0.45 -17.03
N ASN A 196 -8.63 -0.22 -16.56
CA ASN A 196 -10.01 -0.08 -17.04
C ASN A 196 -10.90 0.65 -16.02
N ASN A 197 -10.30 1.22 -14.97
CA ASN A 197 -10.99 1.92 -13.87
C ASN A 197 -10.58 3.41 -13.77
N GLN A 198 -10.23 4.03 -14.89
CA GLN A 198 -9.73 5.42 -14.88
C GLN A 198 -10.85 6.47 -14.73
N ASP A 199 -12.11 6.12 -14.99
CA ASP A 199 -13.26 7.00 -14.76
C ASP A 199 -13.62 7.10 -13.26
N HIS A 200 -13.29 6.06 -12.48
CA HIS A 200 -13.54 5.95 -11.04
C HIS A 200 -12.31 5.42 -10.32
N GLN A 201 -11.21 6.16 -10.33
CA GLN A 201 -9.98 5.71 -9.65
C GLN A 201 -10.26 5.36 -8.18
N ALA A 202 -9.55 4.37 -7.66
CA ALA A 202 -9.61 4.01 -6.25
C ALA A 202 -8.24 3.58 -5.79
N PHE A 203 -7.95 3.83 -4.50
CA PHE A 203 -6.90 3.10 -3.85
C PHE A 203 -7.40 1.69 -3.58
N ASN A 204 -6.73 0.63 -4.03
CA ASN A 204 -7.10 -0.75 -3.67
C ASN A 204 -5.93 -1.47 -3.02
N LEU A 205 -6.19 -2.09 -1.86
CA LEU A 205 -5.25 -2.93 -1.13
C LEU A 205 -5.69 -4.40 -1.22
N ASP A 206 -4.88 -5.21 -1.87
CA ASP A 206 -5.03 -6.66 -1.92
C ASP A 206 -4.52 -7.30 -0.62
N LEU A 207 -5.34 -7.21 0.44
CA LEU A 207 -4.99 -7.75 1.76
C LEU A 207 -4.82 -9.28 1.73
N TRP A 208 -5.49 -9.97 0.81
CA TRP A 208 -5.29 -11.41 0.58
C TRP A 208 -3.83 -11.74 0.23
N LEU A 209 -3.13 -10.88 -0.53
CA LEU A 209 -1.74 -11.10 -0.91
C LEU A 209 -0.81 -10.85 0.28
N VAL A 210 -1.13 -9.85 1.11
CA VAL A 210 -0.44 -9.66 2.39
C VAL A 210 -0.52 -10.93 3.24
N ASP A 211 -1.71 -11.53 3.35
CA ASP A 211 -1.91 -12.78 4.09
C ASP A 211 -1.15 -13.97 3.52
N GLU A 212 -1.00 -14.05 2.20
CA GLU A 212 -0.18 -15.08 1.53
C GLU A 212 1.31 -14.89 1.83
N ILE A 213 1.83 -13.67 1.65
CA ILE A 213 3.24 -13.33 1.96
C ILE A 213 3.52 -13.57 3.44
N ARG A 214 2.59 -13.21 4.31
CA ARG A 214 2.70 -13.39 5.76
C ARG A 214 3.02 -14.83 6.17
N GLN A 215 2.34 -15.80 5.57
CA GLN A 215 2.57 -17.23 5.87
C GLN A 215 4.02 -17.62 5.55
N ASN A 216 4.51 -17.16 4.41
CA ASN A 216 5.87 -17.37 3.93
C ASN A 216 6.94 -16.63 4.76
N PHE A 217 6.54 -15.59 5.48
CA PHE A 217 7.41 -14.85 6.39
C PHE A 217 7.33 -15.29 7.86
N GLY A 218 6.30 -16.07 8.23
CA GLY A 218 6.08 -16.50 9.60
C GLY A 218 5.54 -15.39 10.50
N TRP A 219 4.97 -14.32 9.93
CA TRP A 219 4.39 -13.24 10.72
C TRP A 219 3.03 -13.63 11.31
N GLN A 220 2.71 -13.07 12.48
CA GLN A 220 1.43 -13.31 13.16
C GLN A 220 0.29 -12.62 12.41
N LYS A 221 -0.81 -13.35 12.17
CA LYS A 221 -1.94 -12.92 11.33
C LYS A 221 -2.49 -11.55 11.72
N ASP A 222 -2.98 -11.44 12.95
CA ASP A 222 -3.72 -10.26 13.38
C ASP A 222 -2.83 -9.02 13.38
N LEU A 223 -1.58 -9.15 13.86
CA LEU A 223 -0.60 -8.07 13.82
C LEU A 223 -0.31 -7.61 12.40
N THR A 224 -0.06 -8.52 11.46
CA THR A 224 0.23 -8.16 10.07
C THR A 224 -0.96 -7.49 9.42
N GLN A 225 -2.17 -8.03 9.57
CA GLN A 225 -3.36 -7.44 8.97
C GLN A 225 -3.68 -6.07 9.61
N ALA A 226 -3.56 -5.93 10.93
CA ALA A 226 -3.77 -4.68 11.64
C ALA A 226 -2.75 -3.60 11.23
N LEU A 227 -1.45 -3.94 11.13
CA LEU A 227 -0.43 -3.03 10.61
C LEU A 227 -0.71 -2.63 9.16
N SER A 228 -1.11 -3.58 8.32
CA SER A 228 -1.37 -3.33 6.89
C SER A 228 -2.54 -2.37 6.70
N LEU A 229 -3.66 -2.62 7.38
CA LEU A 229 -4.82 -1.74 7.34
C LEU A 229 -4.53 -0.38 7.99
N GLY A 230 -3.77 -0.35 9.08
CA GLY A 230 -3.42 0.89 9.74
C GLY A 230 -2.49 1.78 8.91
N LEU A 231 -1.49 1.19 8.25
CA LEU A 231 -0.67 1.87 7.26
C LEU A 231 -1.52 2.39 6.10
N TYR A 232 -2.49 1.60 5.63
CA TYR A 232 -3.35 1.96 4.50
C TYR A 232 -4.27 3.14 4.83
N VAL A 233 -4.94 3.11 5.99
CA VAL A 233 -5.77 4.21 6.47
C VAL A 233 -4.92 5.46 6.74
N ALA A 234 -3.76 5.32 7.39
CA ALA A 234 -2.86 6.44 7.63
C ALA A 234 -2.32 7.04 6.32
N THR A 235 -2.12 6.23 5.28
CA THR A 235 -1.73 6.69 3.94
C THR A 235 -2.82 7.56 3.34
N GLU A 236 -4.09 7.13 3.38
CA GLU A 236 -5.21 7.94 2.90
C GLU A 236 -5.32 9.26 3.68
N MET A 237 -5.22 9.24 5.01
CA MET A 237 -5.25 10.45 5.83
C MET A 237 -4.17 11.46 5.43
N VAL A 238 -2.95 10.98 5.13
CA VAL A 238 -1.83 11.84 4.73
C VAL A 238 -2.00 12.37 3.31
N LEU A 239 -2.45 11.54 2.38
CA LEU A 239 -2.50 11.89 0.96
C LEU A 239 -3.80 12.63 0.55
N VAL A 240 -4.88 12.48 1.32
CA VAL A 240 -6.21 13.02 1.04
C VAL A 240 -6.63 14.03 2.11
N GLU A 241 -6.83 13.56 3.36
CA GLU A 241 -7.41 14.37 4.44
C GLU A 241 -6.55 15.60 4.77
N ARG A 242 -5.23 15.42 4.89
CA ARG A 242 -4.29 16.54 5.14
C ARG A 242 -4.22 17.56 4.00
N LYS A 243 -4.68 17.21 2.80
CA LYS A 243 -4.81 18.14 1.67
C LYS A 243 -6.16 18.89 1.67
N GLY A 244 -6.94 18.78 2.75
CA GLY A 244 -8.22 19.48 2.93
C GLY A 244 -9.40 18.81 2.24
N LYS A 245 -9.23 17.59 1.73
CA LYS A 245 -10.33 16.80 1.14
C LYS A 245 -11.00 15.94 2.22
N PRO A 246 -12.31 15.65 2.12
CA PRO A 246 -12.94 14.69 3.00
C PRO A 246 -12.32 13.30 2.78
N ARG A 247 -12.38 12.47 3.84
CA ARG A 247 -11.96 11.07 3.77
C ARG A 247 -12.73 10.32 2.70
N LEU A 248 -12.04 9.45 1.96
CA LEU A 248 -12.67 8.56 0.99
C LEU A 248 -13.50 7.46 1.70
N PRO A 249 -14.66 7.06 1.16
CA PRO A 249 -15.37 5.90 1.67
C PRO A 249 -14.47 4.66 1.59
N ILE A 250 -14.54 3.81 2.61
CA ILE A 250 -13.87 2.51 2.64
C ILE A 250 -14.83 1.41 2.24
N LEU A 251 -14.49 0.71 1.16
CA LEU A 251 -15.26 -0.39 0.59
C LEU A 251 -14.52 -1.70 0.82
N ILE A 252 -15.28 -2.79 0.86
CA ILE A 252 -14.74 -4.14 1.09
C ILE A 252 -15.14 -5.03 -0.08
N LYS A 253 -14.15 -5.63 -0.73
CA LYS A 253 -14.36 -6.76 -1.63
C LYS A 253 -14.17 -8.05 -0.83
N LYS A 254 -15.22 -8.86 -0.75
CA LYS A 254 -15.32 -10.08 0.05
C LYS A 254 -16.07 -11.17 -0.70
#